data_AF-A0A1V5AP97-F1
#
_entry.id   AF-A0A1V5AP97-F1
#
_cell.length_a   1.000
_cell.length_b   1.000
_cell.length_c   1.000
_cell.angle_alpha   90.00
_cell.angle_beta   90.00
_cell.angle_gamma   90.00
#
_symmetry.space_group_name_H-M   'P 1'
#
loop_
_entity.id
_entity.type
_entity.pdbx_description
1 polymer ?
#
loop_
_entity_poly.entity_id
_entity_poly.type
_entity_poly.pdbx_seq_one_letter_code
_entity_poly.pdbx_strand_id
1 'polypeptide(L)'
;MKHPDRIFSFKEIESEDDLVEAMTNHKWPLCYSFYHGKLLYLGDGDSEDIPEYAVVAIDKTEGHHGIHGHEVGRIKPMGMQAADVKRFIQEMNAGRYQSENSVQVLAEPKWHHSCQHCRLAEDL
;
A
#
# COMPACT_ATOMS: atom_id res chain seq x y z
N MET A 1 -5.81 -8.85 -5.98
CA MET A 1 -5.89 -7.37 -6.07
C MET A 1 -7.25 -6.92 -6.57
N LYS A 2 -7.83 -5.88 -5.97
CA LYS A 2 -9.16 -5.34 -6.34
C LYS A 2 -9.07 -4.39 -7.53
N HIS A 3 -8.03 -3.55 -7.58
CA HIS A 3 -7.84 -2.55 -8.62
C HIS A 3 -6.50 -2.74 -9.35
N PRO A 4 -6.33 -3.83 -10.12
CA PRO A 4 -5.09 -4.10 -10.83
C PRO A 4 -4.72 -3.03 -11.88
N ASP A 5 -5.73 -2.31 -12.41
CA ASP A 5 -5.53 -1.26 -13.42
C ASP A 5 -5.22 0.11 -12.80
N ARG A 6 -5.23 0.25 -11.47
CA ARG A 6 -4.91 1.51 -10.80
C ARG A 6 -3.40 1.73 -10.86
N ILE A 7 -3.00 2.94 -11.26
CA ILE A 7 -1.61 3.38 -11.11
C ILE A 7 -1.47 3.93 -9.69
N PHE A 8 -0.57 3.32 -8.91
CA PHE A 8 -0.35 3.69 -7.52
C PHE A 8 0.77 4.73 -7.42
N SER A 9 0.61 5.74 -6.56
CA SER A 9 1.78 6.48 -6.06
C SER A 9 2.35 5.75 -4.86
N PHE A 10 3.67 5.71 -4.71
CA PHE A 10 4.29 5.29 -3.47
C PHE A 10 5.19 6.36 -2.87
N LYS A 11 5.23 6.37 -1.54
CA LYS A 11 6.24 7.06 -0.73
C LYS A 11 7.05 6.01 0.02
N GLU A 12 8.37 6.13 -0.03
CA GLU A 12 9.26 5.33 0.82
C GLU A 12 9.17 5.84 2.27
N ILE A 13 8.99 4.90 3.20
CA ILE A 13 8.97 5.13 4.63
C ILE A 13 10.01 4.21 5.26
N GLU A 14 11.03 4.80 5.89
CA GLU A 14 12.14 4.05 6.49
C GLU A 14 11.78 3.47 7.87
N SER A 15 10.94 4.19 8.62
CA SER A 15 10.55 3.86 10.00
C SER A 15 9.25 3.04 10.04
N GLU A 16 9.26 1.93 10.77
CA GLU A 16 8.05 1.14 11.02
C GLU A 16 6.97 1.95 11.76
N ASP A 17 7.38 2.77 12.73
CA ASP A 17 6.45 3.61 13.50
C ASP A 17 5.80 4.68 12.61
N ASP A 18 6.54 5.25 11.67
CA ASP A 18 6.02 6.22 10.71
C ASP A 18 5.04 5.57 9.73
N LEU A 19 5.26 4.30 9.35
CA LEU A 19 4.33 3.56 8.50
C LEU A 19 3.02 3.29 9.26
N VAL A 20 3.11 2.89 10.53
CA VAL A 20 1.93 2.72 11.39
C VAL A 20 1.16 4.03 11.50
N GLU A 21 1.85 5.13 11.81
CA GLU A 21 1.24 6.45 11.92
C GLU A 21 0.59 6.90 10.59
N ALA A 22 1.25 6.67 9.46
CA ALA A 22 0.71 6.97 8.14
C ALA A 22 -0.56 6.14 7.84
N MET A 23 -0.61 4.88 8.26
CA MET A 23 -1.75 4.00 8.01
C MET A 23 -2.94 4.26 8.93
N THR A 24 -2.73 4.66 10.19
CA THR A 24 -3.82 4.77 11.18
C THR A 24 -4.34 6.19 11.37
N ASN A 25 -3.48 7.20 11.20
CA ASN A 25 -3.80 8.57 11.65
C ASN A 25 -3.98 9.56 10.50
N HIS A 26 -3.74 9.14 9.25
CA HIS A 26 -3.77 10.02 8.09
C HIS A 26 -4.74 9.51 7.04
N LYS A 27 -5.49 10.43 6.43
CA LYS A 27 -6.33 10.17 5.25
C LYS A 27 -5.51 10.44 4.00
N TRP A 28 -5.44 9.46 3.10
CA TRP A 28 -4.69 9.55 1.86
C TRP A 28 -5.59 9.33 0.64
N PRO A 29 -5.23 9.90 -0.52
CA PRO A 29 -5.92 9.60 -1.76
C PRO A 29 -5.87 8.10 -2.09
N LEU A 30 -6.88 7.61 -2.83
CA LEU A 30 -7.01 6.19 -3.15
C LEU A 30 -5.79 5.56 -3.84
N CYS A 31 -4.99 6.31 -4.62
CA CYS A 31 -3.78 5.75 -5.24
C CYS A 31 -2.56 5.74 -4.31
N TYR A 32 -2.66 6.31 -3.11
CA TYR A 32 -1.51 6.50 -2.22
C TYR A 32 -1.10 5.19 -1.57
N SER A 33 0.19 4.91 -1.63
CA SER A 33 0.81 3.66 -1.21
C SER A 33 2.13 3.93 -0.49
N PHE A 34 2.63 2.92 0.19
CA PHE A 34 3.89 3.02 0.93
C PHE A 34 4.86 1.93 0.51
N TYR A 35 6.13 2.26 0.42
CA TYR A 35 7.21 1.29 0.31
C TYR A 35 7.97 1.26 1.64
N HIS A 36 8.08 0.07 2.24
CA HIS A 36 8.80 -0.10 3.50
C HIS A 36 9.51 -1.45 3.53
N GLY A 37 10.80 -1.43 3.85
CA GLY A 37 11.66 -2.61 3.82
C GLY A 37 11.80 -3.17 2.39
N LYS A 38 11.02 -4.20 2.07
CA LYS A 38 10.98 -4.85 0.75
C LYS A 38 9.55 -5.03 0.22
N LEU A 39 8.57 -4.38 0.87
CA LEU A 39 7.16 -4.58 0.62
C LEU A 39 6.50 -3.28 0.18
N LEU A 40 5.57 -3.42 -0.76
CA LEU A 40 4.67 -2.34 -1.18
C LEU A 40 3.31 -2.51 -0.53
N TYR A 41 2.85 -1.48 0.17
CA TYR A 41 1.53 -1.39 0.77
C TYR A 41 0.68 -0.52 -0.15
N LEU A 42 0.00 -1.16 -1.10
CA LEU A 42 -0.77 -0.51 -2.15
C LEU A 42 -2.16 -0.12 -1.65
N GLY A 43 -2.54 1.15 -1.77
CA GLY A 43 -3.88 1.64 -1.43
C GLY A 43 -4.95 1.04 -2.34
N ASP A 44 -5.35 -0.20 -2.11
CA ASP A 44 -6.24 -0.99 -2.97
C ASP A 44 -7.68 -1.00 -2.44
N GLY A 45 -8.06 0.02 -1.69
CA GLY A 45 -9.41 0.25 -1.19
C GLY A 45 -10.31 0.99 -2.18
N ASP A 46 -11.60 0.99 -1.86
CA ASP A 46 -12.66 1.68 -2.59
C ASP A 46 -12.99 3.06 -1.98
N SER A 47 -12.54 3.33 -0.74
CA SER A 47 -12.82 4.54 0.02
C SER A 47 -11.57 5.02 0.76
N GLU A 48 -11.42 6.34 0.82
CA GLU A 48 -10.34 7.00 1.56
C GLU A 48 -10.63 7.06 3.06
N ASP A 49 -11.91 6.99 3.45
CA ASP A 49 -12.32 6.93 4.85
C ASP A 49 -12.10 5.56 5.47
N ILE A 50 -12.14 4.51 4.63
CA ILE A 50 -11.93 3.12 5.03
C ILE A 50 -10.75 2.57 4.22
N PRO A 51 -9.52 3.04 4.47
CA PRO A 51 -8.36 2.62 3.71
C PRO A 51 -8.15 1.12 3.83
N GLU A 52 -7.74 0.51 2.72
CA GLU A 52 -7.35 -0.89 2.63
C GLU A 52 -6.05 -0.98 1.84
N TYR A 53 -5.06 -1.67 2.40
CA TYR A 53 -3.77 -1.85 1.78
C TYR A 53 -3.55 -3.32 1.39
N ALA A 54 -3.25 -3.55 0.12
CA ALA A 54 -2.73 -4.82 -0.37
C ALA A 54 -1.20 -4.81 -0.24
N VAL A 55 -0.64 -5.79 0.45
CA VAL A 55 0.81 -5.91 0.64
C VAL A 55 1.38 -6.77 -0.47
N VAL A 56 2.35 -6.23 -1.20
CA VAL A 56 2.99 -6.88 -2.34
C VAL A 56 4.47 -7.08 -2.07
N ALA A 57 4.91 -8.34 -2.14
CA ALA A 57 6.33 -8.68 -2.24
C ALA A 57 6.76 -8.58 -3.70
N ILE A 58 7.81 -7.81 -3.98
CA ILE A 58 8.30 -7.56 -5.33
C ILE A 58 9.25 -8.68 -5.75
N ASP A 59 8.95 -9.35 -6.87
CA ASP A 59 9.87 -10.32 -7.48
C ASP A 59 10.81 -9.64 -8.46
N LYS A 60 10.25 -8.77 -9.31
CA LYS A 60 11.00 -7.99 -10.30
C LYS A 60 10.25 -6.72 -10.68
N THR A 61 11.00 -5.76 -11.19
CA THR A 61 10.46 -4.57 -11.84
C THR A 61 10.55 -4.70 -13.36
N GLU A 62 9.61 -4.09 -14.07
CA GLU A 62 9.55 -4.03 -15.54
C GLU A 62 9.35 -2.60 -16.00
N GLY A 63 10.18 -2.15 -16.94
CA GLY A 63 10.20 -0.76 -17.38
C GLY A 63 10.53 0.19 -16.22
N HIS A 64 9.96 1.40 -16.25
CA HIS A 64 10.23 2.40 -15.21
C HIS A 64 9.39 2.21 -13.93
N HIS A 65 8.16 1.67 -14.06
CA HIS A 65 7.16 1.70 -12.99
C HIS A 65 6.40 0.38 -12.81
N GLY A 66 6.64 -0.61 -13.67
CA GLY A 66 6.00 -1.92 -13.59
C GLY A 66 6.58 -2.78 -12.48
N ILE A 67 5.70 -3.45 -11.75
CA ILE A 67 6.05 -4.38 -10.67
C ILE A 67 5.35 -5.70 -10.95
N HIS A 68 6.14 -6.77 -10.90
CA HIS A 68 5.65 -8.14 -10.83
C HIS A 68 5.98 -8.68 -9.45
N GLY A 69 4.98 -9.27 -8.80
CA GLY A 69 5.13 -9.72 -7.43
C GLY A 69 4.00 -10.63 -6.98
N HIS A 70 3.91 -10.81 -5.67
CA HIS A 70 2.85 -11.58 -5.03
C HIS A 70 2.13 -10.71 -4.00
N GLU A 71 0.80 -10.72 -4.03
CA GLU A 71 -0.01 -10.20 -2.93
C GLU A 71 0.10 -11.16 -1.74
N VAL A 72 0.76 -10.69 -0.68
CA VAL A 72 1.15 -11.51 0.48
C VAL A 72 0.30 -11.29 1.72
N GLY A 73 -0.50 -10.23 1.72
CA GLY A 73 -1.41 -9.91 2.82
C GLY A 73 -2.25 -8.69 2.54
N ARG A 74 -3.22 -8.44 3.41
CA ARG A 74 -4.08 -7.24 3.37
C ARG A 74 -4.34 -6.71 4.76
N ILE A 75 -4.51 -5.39 4.85
CA ILE A 75 -4.86 -4.71 6.10
C ILE A 75 -5.88 -3.59 5.86
N LYS A 76 -6.81 -3.44 6.80
CA LYS A 76 -7.75 -2.31 6.91
C LYS A 76 -7.48 -1.59 8.24
N PRO A 77 -6.56 -0.61 8.27
CA PRO A 77 -6.07 -0.04 9.52
C PRO A 77 -7.09 0.83 10.27
N MET A 78 -8.18 1.25 9.63
CA MET A 78 -9.21 2.06 10.27
C MET A 78 -9.79 1.33 11.50
N GLY A 79 -9.68 1.97 12.67
CA GLY A 79 -10.18 1.40 13.93
C GLY A 79 -9.30 0.31 14.55
N MET A 80 -8.19 -0.07 13.91
CA MET A 80 -7.19 -0.96 14.53
C MET A 80 -6.34 -0.20 15.55
N GLN A 81 -5.88 -0.89 16.59
CA GLN A 81 -4.86 -0.34 17.49
C GLN A 81 -3.50 -0.29 16.78
N ALA A 82 -2.71 0.75 17.03
CA ALA A 82 -1.38 0.91 16.43
C ALA A 82 -0.47 -0.31 16.66
N ALA A 83 -0.57 -0.96 17.83
CA ALA A 83 0.18 -2.18 18.15
C ALA A 83 -0.20 -3.38 17.26
N ASP A 84 -1.46 -3.48 16.84
CA ASP A 84 -1.92 -4.55 15.95
C ASP A 84 -1.45 -4.32 14.51
N VAL A 85 -1.48 -3.06 14.04
CA VAL A 85 -0.92 -2.67 12.74
C VAL A 85 0.58 -2.93 12.71
N LYS A 86 1.30 -2.55 13.78
CA LYS A 86 2.74 -2.81 13.94
C LYS A 86 3.05 -4.31 13.88
N ARG A 87 2.30 -5.13 14.62
CA ARG A 87 2.46 -6.60 14.60
C ARG A 87 2.24 -7.17 13.20
N PHE A 88 1.23 -6.69 12.48
CA PHE A 88 0.99 -7.10 11.09
C PHE A 88 2.18 -6.78 10.18
N ILE A 89 2.71 -5.54 10.24
CA ILE A 89 3.88 -5.12 9.45
C ILE A 89 5.09 -6.03 9.74
N GLN A 90 5.33 -6.34 11.02
CA GLN A 90 6.41 -7.23 11.43
C GLN A 90 6.25 -8.66 10.91
N GLU A 91 5.02 -9.19 10.90
CA GLU A 91 4.72 -10.50 10.32
C GLU A 91 4.99 -10.54 8.81
N MET A 92 4.54 -9.52 8.08
CA MET A 92 4.78 -9.41 6.64
C MET A 92 6.28 -9.29 6.33
N ASN A 93 7.00 -8.41 7.03
CA ASN A 93 8.45 -8.26 6.83
C ASN A 93 9.25 -9.52 7.21
N ALA A 94 8.74 -10.34 8.14
CA ALA A 94 9.32 -11.63 8.50
C ALA A 94 8.96 -12.78 7.52
N GLY A 95 8.22 -12.50 6.45
CA GLY A 95 7.84 -13.51 5.46
C GLY A 95 6.68 -14.41 5.87
N ARG A 96 5.93 -14.07 6.94
CA ARG A 96 4.76 -14.84 7.39
C ARG A 96 3.52 -14.46 6.59
N TYR A 97 3.54 -14.79 5.31
CA TYR A 97 2.52 -14.40 4.34
C TYR A 97 1.21 -15.18 4.52
N GLN A 98 0.10 -14.51 4.22
CA GLN A 98 -1.26 -15.06 4.32
C GLN A 98 -1.77 -15.56 2.97
N SER A 99 -1.17 -15.10 1.87
CA SER A 99 -1.48 -15.49 0.49
C SER A 99 -0.22 -15.36 -0.37
N GLU A 100 -0.25 -15.92 -1.58
CA GLU A 100 0.81 -15.72 -2.59
C GLU A 100 0.20 -15.66 -3.99
N ASN A 101 -0.75 -14.74 -4.18
CA ASN A 101 -1.38 -14.56 -5.49
C ASN A 101 -0.49 -13.66 -6.35
N SER A 102 -0.07 -14.13 -7.52
CA SER A 102 0.72 -13.30 -8.43
C SER A 102 -0.05 -12.06 -8.87
N VAL A 103 0.64 -10.92 -8.92
CA VAL A 103 0.09 -9.63 -9.29
C VAL A 103 1.07 -8.87 -10.20
N GLN A 104 0.49 -8.07 -11.10
CA GLN A 104 1.22 -7.11 -11.92
C GLN A 104 0.56 -5.75 -11.74
N VAL A 105 1.36 -4.74 -11.36
CA VAL A 105 0.86 -3.38 -11.09
C VAL A 105 1.82 -2.32 -11.61
N LEU A 106 1.32 -1.08 -11.67
CA LEU A 106 2.14 0.11 -11.90
C LEU A 106 2.22 0.92 -10.60
N ALA A 107 3.43 1.17 -10.11
CA ALA A 107 3.65 2.07 -8.98
C ALA A 107 4.73 3.12 -9.28
N GLU A 108 4.40 4.39 -9.06
CA GLU A 108 5.21 5.54 -9.38
C GLU A 108 5.62 6.31 -8.12
N PRO A 109 6.83 6.90 -8.08
CA PRO A 109 7.22 7.76 -6.97
C PRO A 109 6.27 8.95 -6.82
N LYS A 110 5.86 9.25 -5.57
CA LYS A 110 4.81 10.26 -5.30
C LYS A 110 5.06 11.64 -5.90
N TRP A 111 6.32 12.07 -6.01
CA TRP A 111 6.70 13.40 -6.50
C TRP A 111 6.46 13.63 -8.00
N HIS A 112 6.25 12.57 -8.78
CA HIS A 112 5.90 12.63 -10.20
C HIS A 112 4.48 12.12 -10.51
N HIS A 113 3.82 11.46 -9.57
CA HIS A 113 2.56 10.77 -9.82
C HIS A 113 1.34 11.71 -9.83
N SER A 114 0.56 11.68 -10.90
CA SER A 114 -0.71 12.41 -11.03
C SER A 114 -1.74 11.56 -11.78
N CYS A 115 -2.78 11.09 -11.06
CA CYS A 115 -3.89 10.35 -11.65
C CYS A 115 -5.23 10.86 -11.09
N GLN A 116 -6.35 10.34 -11.60
CA GLN A 116 -7.69 10.70 -11.12
C GLN A 116 -7.92 10.37 -9.63
N HIS A 117 -7.15 9.43 -9.08
CA HIS A 117 -7.21 8.99 -7.68
C HIS A 117 -6.18 9.69 -6.77
N CYS A 118 -5.45 10.69 -7.27
CA CYS A 118 -4.48 11.47 -6.49
C CYS A 118 -5.12 12.54 -5.60
N ARG A 119 -6.41 12.81 -5.78
CA ARG A 119 -7.15 13.80 -5.01
C ARG A 119 -7.98 13.08 -3.96
N LEU A 120 -8.06 13.67 -2.77
CA LEU A 120 -9.05 13.25 -1.80
C LEU A 120 -10.44 13.52 -2.37
N ALA A 121 -11.36 12.58 -2.19
CA ALA A 121 -12.77 12.84 -2.41
C ALA A 121 -13.16 14.01 -1.50
N GLU A 122 -13.60 15.11 -2.09
CA GLU A 122 -14.18 16.22 -1.34
C GLU A 122 -15.47 15.70 -0.70
N ASP A 123 -15.67 15.97 0.60
CA ASP A 123 -16.91 15.66 1.29
C ASP A 123 -18.04 16.42 0.57
N LEU A 124 -18.81 15.72 -0.28
CA LEU A 124 -20.00 16.23 -0.96
C LEU A 124 -21.19 16.36 0.00
#